data_AF-A0A957CWS9-F1
#
_entry.id   AF-A0A957CWS9-F1
#
_cell.length_a   1.000
_cell.length_b   1.000
_cell.length_c   1.000
_cell.angle_alpha   90.00
_cell.angle_beta   90.00
_cell.angle_gamma   90.00
#
_symmetry.space_group_name_H-M   'P 1'
#
loop_
_entity.id
_entity.type
_entity.pdbx_description
1 polymer ?
#
loop_
_entity_poly.entity_id
_entity_poly.type
_entity_poly.pdbx_seq_one_letter_code
_entity_poly.pdbx_strand_id
1 'polypeptide(L)'
;MSKRIWLSLFLLVVSFVSVLSLVAGMQPDGVVPDAISRDFETAVHNDIAAAEYIVSWQDNGQGAIPAGYQAPNRRQQFRTYFMDDGIMVTPRDAQDDAWTWGLRLIAAGDIEIGGETVVLTADQNQITYNRGRFSEWYHNSERGLEQGFTILSPLSDDPMLHIDLAVTGSLRPAMSEDGSAVHFVLPQGGTILRYSDLVAFDASGEMLSASMSVVELDDAQQAVRLSVDTVAAAYPITIDPLTSSDAQWRPFINQDGNFGFSVRDAGDVNGDGFDDVIVGANWFDGGQNNEGAAFLYYGSANGLSQVFGWKAESNIALAEMGYAVSTAGDINDDFYDDLIIGAPGYNGTGAALIFLGRPGGPAALPDRVLNGEQD
;
A
#
# COMPACT_ATOMS: atom_id res chain seq x y z
N MET A 1 2.09 37.75 0.75
CA MET A 1 2.40 37.47 2.18
C MET A 1 1.19 36.77 2.79
N SER A 2 1.22 35.45 2.77
CA SER A 2 0.02 34.62 2.84
C SER A 2 0.33 33.38 3.66
N LYS A 3 -0.54 33.08 4.64
CA LYS A 3 -0.86 31.85 5.41
C LYS A 3 0.23 30.81 5.74
N ARG A 4 1.27 30.63 4.92
CA ARG A 4 2.40 29.70 5.10
C ARG A 4 3.27 29.98 6.35
N ILE A 5 3.38 31.24 6.79
CA ILE A 5 4.18 31.57 7.98
C ILE A 5 3.51 31.12 9.29
N TRP A 6 2.17 30.99 9.30
CA TRP A 6 1.44 30.55 10.50
C TRP A 6 1.46 29.02 10.69
N LEU A 7 1.46 28.23 9.60
CA LEU A 7 1.52 26.77 9.70
C LEU A 7 2.89 26.28 10.20
N SER A 8 3.98 26.90 9.74
CA SER A 8 5.33 26.57 10.21
C SER A 8 5.61 27.05 11.63
N LEU A 9 4.98 28.14 12.09
CA LEU A 9 5.10 28.61 13.48
C LEU A 9 4.30 27.74 14.46
N PHE A 10 3.22 27.08 14.02
CA PHE A 10 2.37 26.26 14.89
C PHE A 10 2.88 24.81 15.02
N LEU A 11 3.47 24.25 13.95
CA LEU A 11 4.21 22.98 14.00
C LEU A 11 5.46 23.04 14.91
N LEU A 12 6.05 24.23 15.09
CA LEU A 12 7.11 24.41 16.08
C LEU A 12 6.59 24.36 17.51
N VAL A 13 5.35 24.81 17.77
CA VAL A 13 4.77 24.92 19.12
C VAL A 13 4.28 23.56 19.65
N VAL A 14 3.74 22.69 18.80
CA VAL A 14 3.27 21.36 19.26
C VAL A 14 4.45 20.41 19.52
N SER A 15 5.57 20.55 18.81
CA SER A 15 6.78 19.77 19.05
C SER A 15 7.72 20.36 20.11
N PHE A 16 7.57 21.63 20.49
CA PHE A 16 8.38 22.27 21.56
C PHE A 16 7.86 21.99 22.98
N VAL A 17 6.57 21.67 23.15
CA VAL A 17 5.98 21.50 24.49
C VAL A 17 6.35 20.16 25.13
N SER A 18 6.76 19.16 24.35
CA SER A 18 7.21 17.86 24.88
C SER A 18 8.71 17.79 25.22
N VAL A 19 9.52 18.73 24.71
CA VAL A 19 11.00 18.71 24.88
C VAL A 19 11.49 19.71 25.94
N LEU A 20 10.68 20.69 26.36
CA LEU A 20 11.07 21.65 27.42
C LEU A 20 10.75 21.22 28.87
N SER A 21 10.20 20.03 29.08
CA SER A 21 9.93 19.51 30.43
C SER A 21 11.19 19.04 31.18
N LEU A 22 12.36 19.02 30.52
CA LEU A 22 13.61 18.52 31.13
C LEU A 22 14.66 19.60 31.46
N VAL A 23 14.48 20.87 31.04
CA VAL A 23 15.44 21.94 31.35
C VAL A 23 14.71 23.25 31.64
N ALA A 24 14.89 23.74 32.87
CA ALA A 24 14.42 25.01 33.44
C ALA A 24 12.93 25.03 33.89
N GLY A 25 12.72 24.98 35.21
CA GLY A 25 11.42 25.05 35.87
C GLY A 25 10.69 26.38 35.69
N MET A 26 10.05 26.55 34.53
CA MET A 26 8.99 27.52 34.29
C MET A 26 7.68 26.76 34.07
N GLN A 27 6.69 26.98 34.93
CA GLN A 27 5.31 26.53 34.66
C GLN A 27 4.78 27.28 33.43
N PRO A 28 4.27 26.59 32.40
CA PRO A 28 3.59 27.27 31.31
C PRO A 28 2.19 27.66 31.79
N ASP A 29 1.94 28.96 31.96
CA ASP A 29 0.59 29.55 32.08
C ASP A 29 -0.14 29.55 30.72
N GLY A 30 -0.11 28.42 30.02
CA GLY A 30 -0.80 28.19 28.77
C GLY A 30 -1.98 27.27 29.02
N VAL A 31 -3.14 27.84 29.36
CA VAL A 31 -4.40 27.10 29.33
C VAL A 31 -4.65 26.68 27.88
N VAL A 32 -4.55 25.38 27.60
CA VAL A 32 -5.14 24.78 26.39
C VAL A 32 -6.65 25.01 26.51
N PRO A 33 -7.31 25.70 25.56
CA PRO A 33 -8.74 25.98 25.68
C PRO A 33 -9.54 24.69 25.80
N ASP A 34 -10.50 24.63 26.73
CA ASP A 34 -11.39 23.49 27.02
C ASP A 34 -12.30 23.04 25.84
N ALA A 35 -12.07 23.56 24.64
CA ALA A 35 -12.85 23.29 23.44
C ALA A 35 -11.94 23.01 22.23
N ILE A 36 -11.06 22.02 22.37
CA ILE A 36 -10.69 21.22 21.19
C ILE A 36 -11.80 20.17 21.08
N SER A 37 -12.79 20.42 20.21
CA SER A 37 -13.83 19.42 19.96
C SER A 37 -13.20 18.14 19.39
N ARG A 38 -13.80 16.97 19.63
CA ARG A 38 -13.41 15.73 18.92
C ARG A 38 -13.36 15.93 17.40
N ASP A 39 -14.21 16.81 16.88
CA ASP A 39 -14.24 17.18 15.46
C ASP A 39 -12.96 17.89 15.00
N PHE A 40 -12.27 18.65 15.85
CA PHE A 40 -11.00 19.29 15.51
C PHE A 40 -9.88 18.26 15.36
N GLU A 41 -9.76 17.31 16.28
CA GLU A 41 -8.76 16.25 16.15
C GLU A 41 -9.04 15.41 14.90
N THR A 42 -10.30 15.00 14.67
CA THR A 42 -10.69 14.30 13.44
C THR A 42 -10.41 15.14 12.19
N ALA A 43 -10.69 16.45 12.19
CA ALA A 43 -10.39 17.32 11.06
C ALA A 43 -8.88 17.44 10.81
N VAL A 44 -8.05 17.57 11.85
CA VAL A 44 -6.59 17.59 11.71
C VAL A 44 -6.07 16.27 11.17
N HIS A 45 -6.57 15.13 11.66
CA HIS A 45 -6.19 13.81 11.13
C HIS A 45 -6.60 13.66 9.67
N ASN A 46 -7.79 14.12 9.29
CA ASN A 46 -8.26 14.10 7.90
C ASN A 46 -7.44 15.03 7.01
N ASP A 47 -7.07 16.22 7.48
CA ASP A 47 -6.24 17.17 6.74
C ASP A 47 -4.82 16.63 6.55
N ILE A 48 -4.25 15.97 7.58
CA ILE A 48 -2.95 15.29 7.49
C ILE A 48 -3.06 14.13 6.49
N ALA A 49 -4.07 13.27 6.61
CA ALA A 49 -4.28 12.15 5.71
C ALA A 49 -4.49 12.59 4.25
N ALA A 50 -5.23 13.68 4.02
CA ALA A 50 -5.42 14.25 2.69
C ALA A 50 -4.14 14.87 2.14
N ALA A 51 -3.31 15.50 2.99
CA ALA A 51 -2.01 16.02 2.59
C ALA A 51 -1.03 14.93 2.14
N GLU A 52 -1.24 13.69 2.57
CA GLU A 52 -0.45 12.51 2.18
C GLU A 52 -0.72 11.99 0.77
N TYR A 53 -1.46 12.74 -0.05
CA TYR A 53 -1.63 12.49 -1.49
C TYR A 53 -1.30 13.70 -2.38
N ILE A 54 -1.08 14.87 -1.78
CA ILE A 54 -0.89 16.13 -2.53
C ILE A 54 0.48 16.17 -3.21
N VAL A 55 0.49 16.59 -4.47
CA VAL A 55 1.70 16.92 -5.22
C VAL A 55 2.29 18.22 -4.66
N SER A 56 3.55 18.16 -4.24
CA SER A 56 4.25 19.29 -3.64
C SER A 56 5.66 19.43 -4.20
N TRP A 57 6.16 20.66 -4.20
CA TRP A 57 7.53 20.96 -4.64
C TRP A 57 8.53 20.72 -3.50
N GLN A 58 9.64 20.03 -3.79
CA GLN A 58 10.79 19.89 -2.89
C GLN A 58 11.99 20.68 -3.43
N ASP A 59 12.52 21.60 -2.63
CA ASP A 59 13.65 22.47 -3.02
C ASP A 59 15.02 21.78 -2.91
N ASN A 60 15.16 20.87 -1.94
CA ASN A 60 16.41 20.16 -1.69
C ASN A 60 16.29 18.72 -2.19
N GLY A 61 17.03 18.38 -3.24
CA GLY A 61 17.17 17.00 -3.67
C GLY A 61 17.78 16.11 -2.58
N GLN A 62 17.51 14.81 -2.64
CA GLN A 62 18.04 13.81 -1.72
C GLN A 62 18.79 12.74 -2.50
N GLY A 63 20.12 12.69 -2.36
CA GLY A 63 20.95 11.72 -3.10
C GLY A 63 20.81 11.87 -4.62
N ALA A 64 20.29 10.83 -5.27
CA ALA A 64 20.00 10.82 -6.72
C ALA A 64 18.69 11.52 -7.11
N ILE A 65 17.86 11.92 -6.14
CA ILE A 65 16.59 12.61 -6.36
C ILE A 65 16.85 14.11 -6.51
N PRO A 66 16.53 14.74 -7.65
CA PRO A 66 16.68 16.19 -7.83
C PRO A 66 15.59 16.98 -7.08
N ALA A 67 15.78 18.29 -7.00
CA ALA A 67 14.69 19.21 -6.67
C ALA A 67 13.58 19.10 -7.73
N GLY A 68 12.32 19.07 -7.32
CA GLY A 68 11.20 18.80 -8.22
C GLY A 68 9.87 18.57 -7.53
N TYR A 69 8.87 18.14 -8.28
CA TYR A 69 7.59 17.73 -7.70
C TYR A 69 7.67 16.32 -7.12
N GLN A 70 6.99 16.10 -6.02
CA GLN A 70 6.84 14.79 -5.39
C GLN A 70 5.47 14.64 -4.78
N ALA A 71 4.98 13.41 -4.69
CA ALA A 71 3.75 13.07 -4.00
C ALA A 71 3.97 11.83 -3.11
N PRO A 72 3.75 11.91 -1.78
CA PRO A 72 3.63 10.72 -0.96
C PRO A 72 2.33 9.98 -1.28
N ASN A 73 2.27 8.67 -1.01
CA ASN A 73 1.04 7.90 -1.01
C ASN A 73 1.06 6.95 0.19
N ARG A 74 0.32 7.31 1.25
CA ARG A 74 0.30 6.52 2.49
C ARG A 74 -0.28 5.13 2.28
N ARG A 75 -1.45 5.04 1.64
CA ARG A 75 -2.17 3.77 1.53
C ARG A 75 -1.36 2.71 0.78
N GLN A 76 -0.54 3.17 -0.17
CA GLN A 76 0.31 2.33 -1.02
C GLN A 76 1.76 2.26 -0.55
N GLN A 77 2.13 2.95 0.54
CA GLN A 77 3.46 2.94 1.14
C GLN A 77 4.61 3.32 0.18
N PHE A 78 4.33 4.18 -0.80
CA PHE A 78 5.35 4.70 -1.71
C PHE A 78 5.36 6.23 -1.78
N ARG A 79 6.43 6.78 -2.34
CA ARG A 79 6.52 8.18 -2.74
C ARG A 79 6.94 8.26 -4.19
N THR A 80 6.28 9.12 -4.95
CA THR A 80 6.58 9.41 -6.35
C THR A 80 7.33 10.72 -6.46
N TYR A 81 8.40 10.73 -7.24
CA TYR A 81 9.15 11.90 -7.67
C TYR A 81 8.92 12.09 -9.17
N PHE A 82 8.44 13.26 -9.55
CA PHE A 82 8.13 13.62 -10.93
C PHE A 82 9.33 14.36 -11.52
N MET A 83 10.08 13.65 -12.38
CA MET A 83 11.26 14.13 -13.09
C MET A 83 10.84 14.74 -14.45
N ASP A 84 11.75 15.37 -15.17
CA ASP A 84 11.46 15.96 -16.48
C ASP A 84 11.18 14.91 -17.57
N ASP A 85 11.81 13.74 -17.46
CA ASP A 85 11.66 12.63 -18.40
C ASP A 85 10.72 11.51 -17.93
N GLY A 86 10.22 11.52 -16.69
CA GLY A 86 9.30 10.50 -16.20
C GLY A 86 9.12 10.53 -14.70
N ILE A 87 8.76 9.38 -14.11
CA ILE A 87 8.62 9.22 -12.67
C ILE A 87 9.69 8.31 -12.10
N MET A 88 10.05 8.56 -10.84
CA MET A 88 10.73 7.61 -9.98
C MET A 88 9.93 7.42 -8.71
N VAL A 89 9.76 6.19 -8.27
CA VAL A 89 8.99 5.78 -7.10
C VAL A 89 9.89 4.97 -6.19
N THR A 90 9.78 5.25 -4.90
CA THR A 90 10.49 4.55 -3.83
C THR A 90 9.50 4.18 -2.73
N PRO A 91 9.85 3.26 -1.81
CA PRO A 91 9.18 3.17 -0.53
C PRO A 91 9.08 4.54 0.12
N ARG A 92 7.96 4.78 0.81
CA ARG A 92 7.72 6.06 1.47
C ARG A 92 8.78 6.38 2.53
N ASP A 93 9.22 5.36 3.26
CA ASP A 93 10.20 5.43 4.34
C ASP A 93 11.55 4.81 3.93
N ALA A 94 11.92 4.97 2.66
CA ALA A 94 13.11 4.37 2.06
C ALA A 94 14.40 4.66 2.87
N GLN A 95 15.16 3.59 3.14
CA GLN A 95 16.56 3.65 3.56
C GLN A 95 17.47 3.43 2.35
N ASP A 96 18.80 3.51 2.54
CA ASP A 96 19.80 3.55 1.45
C ASP A 96 19.77 2.36 0.46
N ASP A 97 19.15 1.22 0.81
CA ASP A 97 19.04 0.00 -0.01
C ASP A 97 17.61 -0.33 -0.51
N ALA A 98 16.70 0.64 -0.50
CA ALA A 98 15.31 0.44 -0.92
C ALA A 98 15.17 0.19 -2.43
N TRP A 99 14.11 -0.52 -2.84
CA TRP A 99 13.78 -0.67 -4.26
C TRP A 99 13.46 0.69 -4.89
N THR A 100 13.78 0.81 -6.17
CA THR A 100 13.39 1.94 -7.01
C THR A 100 12.64 1.42 -8.23
N TRP A 101 11.67 2.19 -8.69
CA TRP A 101 10.90 1.90 -9.90
C TRP A 101 10.58 3.19 -10.62
N GLY A 102 10.62 3.20 -11.94
CA GLY A 102 10.21 4.37 -12.70
C GLY A 102 9.71 4.01 -14.08
N LEU A 103 8.85 4.87 -14.61
CA LEU A 103 8.37 4.83 -15.98
C LEU A 103 8.77 6.14 -16.67
N ARG A 104 9.40 5.98 -17.84
CA ARG A 104 9.74 7.09 -18.73
C ARG A 104 9.06 6.88 -20.07
N LEU A 105 8.27 7.85 -20.50
CA LEU A 105 7.72 7.87 -21.84
C LEU A 105 8.85 8.05 -22.86
N ILE A 106 8.98 7.08 -23.77
CA ILE A 106 10.00 7.10 -24.83
C ILE A 106 9.40 7.18 -26.24
N ALA A 107 8.15 6.76 -26.43
CA ALA A 107 7.45 6.91 -27.70
C ALA A 107 5.92 6.93 -27.53
N ALA A 108 5.24 7.64 -28.43
CA ALA A 108 3.79 7.65 -28.54
C ALA A 108 3.38 7.74 -30.02
N GLY A 109 2.86 6.66 -30.61
CA GLY A 109 2.67 6.56 -32.05
C GLY A 109 3.99 6.74 -32.81
N ASP A 110 4.03 7.63 -33.79
CA ASP A 110 5.24 7.95 -34.56
C ASP A 110 6.14 9.00 -33.88
N ILE A 111 5.79 9.43 -32.67
CA ILE A 111 6.53 10.46 -31.93
C ILE A 111 7.53 9.79 -30.98
N GLU A 112 8.82 9.94 -31.25
CA GLU A 112 9.89 9.63 -30.30
C GLU A 112 10.02 10.74 -29.25
N ILE A 113 10.21 10.36 -27.99
CA ILE A 113 10.28 11.27 -26.84
C ILE A 113 11.68 11.18 -26.23
N GLY A 114 12.41 12.29 -26.23
CA GLY A 114 13.73 12.38 -25.59
C GLY A 114 14.34 13.78 -25.61
N GLY A 115 14.98 14.18 -24.51
CA GLY A 115 15.81 15.40 -24.42
C GLY A 115 15.05 16.73 -24.36
N GLU A 116 13.72 16.73 -24.42
CA GLU A 116 12.90 17.94 -24.31
C GLU A 116 12.55 18.27 -22.86
N THR A 117 12.66 19.53 -22.47
CA THR A 117 12.14 20.00 -21.18
C THR A 117 10.62 20.09 -21.24
N VAL A 118 9.93 19.30 -20.42
CA VAL A 118 8.47 19.31 -20.35
C VAL A 118 7.99 20.32 -19.30
N VAL A 119 6.90 21.02 -19.61
CA VAL A 119 6.24 21.90 -18.63
C VAL A 119 5.31 21.06 -17.76
N LEU A 120 5.67 20.90 -16.48
CA LEU A 120 4.86 20.24 -15.47
C LEU A 120 3.93 21.24 -14.78
N THR A 121 2.65 20.91 -14.71
CA THR A 121 1.64 21.66 -13.96
C THR A 121 1.06 20.77 -12.86
N ALA A 122 1.17 21.20 -11.61
CA ALA A 122 0.62 20.49 -10.46
C ALA A 122 -0.64 21.22 -9.93
N ASP A 123 -1.68 20.46 -9.65
CA ASP A 123 -2.90 20.91 -8.96
C ASP A 123 -3.36 19.83 -7.98
N GLN A 124 -3.39 20.17 -6.70
CA GLN A 124 -3.72 19.24 -5.61
C GLN A 124 -2.94 17.92 -5.72
N ASN A 125 -3.62 16.80 -5.94
CA ASN A 125 -3.06 15.46 -6.04
C ASN A 125 -2.79 15.02 -7.49
N GLN A 126 -2.87 15.94 -8.45
CA GLN A 126 -2.61 15.69 -9.86
C GLN A 126 -1.40 16.49 -10.36
N ILE A 127 -0.64 15.88 -11.27
CA ILE A 127 0.41 16.54 -12.04
C ILE A 127 0.31 16.17 -13.51
N THR A 128 0.62 17.11 -14.39
CA THR A 128 0.48 16.94 -15.84
C THR A 128 1.73 17.40 -16.58
N TYR A 129 2.23 16.50 -17.43
CA TYR A 129 3.26 16.68 -18.43
C TYR A 129 2.59 17.15 -19.73
N ASN A 130 2.76 18.43 -20.06
CA ASN A 130 2.17 19.01 -21.26
C ASN A 130 3.06 18.77 -22.48
N ARG A 131 2.64 17.89 -23.40
CA ARG A 131 3.43 17.42 -24.55
C ARG A 131 2.84 17.85 -25.91
N GLY A 132 2.12 18.96 -25.94
CA GLY A 132 1.56 19.55 -27.16
C GLY A 132 0.36 18.78 -27.71
N ARG A 133 0.59 17.76 -28.56
CA ARG A 133 -0.48 16.97 -29.21
C ARG A 133 -1.16 15.98 -28.27
N PHE A 134 -0.58 15.76 -27.11
CA PHE A 134 -1.14 14.96 -26.04
C PHE A 134 -0.61 15.47 -24.70
N SER A 135 -1.20 14.98 -23.62
CA SER A 135 -0.71 15.18 -22.26
C SER A 135 -0.59 13.84 -21.56
N GLU A 136 0.41 13.70 -20.71
CA GLU A 136 0.54 12.62 -19.75
C GLU A 136 0.26 13.20 -18.37
N TRP A 137 -0.61 12.58 -17.58
CA TRP A 137 -0.98 13.06 -16.26
C TRP A 137 -0.92 11.93 -15.25
N TYR A 138 -0.71 12.30 -14.00
CA TYR A 138 -0.69 11.38 -12.88
C TYR A 138 -1.65 11.90 -11.81
N HIS A 139 -2.53 11.04 -11.34
CA HIS A 139 -3.45 11.32 -10.23
C HIS A 139 -3.12 10.39 -9.06
N ASN A 140 -2.70 10.99 -7.96
CA ASN A 140 -2.29 10.25 -6.77
C ASN A 140 -3.46 10.13 -5.79
N SER A 141 -3.94 8.91 -5.56
CA SER A 141 -5.11 8.64 -4.71
C SER A 141 -4.87 7.44 -3.80
N GLU A 142 -5.82 7.16 -2.91
CA GLU A 142 -5.74 5.98 -2.06
C GLU A 142 -5.65 4.67 -2.86
N ARG A 143 -6.19 4.64 -4.09
CA ARG A 143 -6.13 3.46 -4.98
C ARG A 143 -4.73 3.17 -5.51
N GLY A 144 -3.87 4.20 -5.61
CA GLY A 144 -2.65 4.10 -6.39
C GLY A 144 -2.18 5.42 -6.98
N LEU A 145 -1.16 5.31 -7.81
CA LEU A 145 -0.76 6.33 -8.77
C LEU A 145 -1.39 5.98 -10.11
N GLU A 146 -2.50 6.63 -10.41
CA GLU A 146 -3.16 6.54 -11.71
C GLU A 146 -2.31 7.35 -12.72
N GLN A 147 -1.96 6.74 -13.85
CA GLN A 147 -1.23 7.38 -14.93
C GLN A 147 -2.16 7.40 -16.13
N GLY A 148 -2.36 8.56 -16.72
CA GLY A 148 -3.20 8.66 -17.91
C GLY A 148 -2.59 9.47 -19.03
N PHE A 149 -3.09 9.22 -20.23
CA PHE A 149 -2.74 9.94 -21.45
C PHE A 149 -4.01 10.50 -22.08
N THR A 150 -4.01 11.79 -22.37
CA THR A 150 -5.06 12.42 -23.17
C THR A 150 -4.49 12.77 -24.55
N ILE A 151 -4.89 12.01 -25.55
CA ILE A 151 -4.43 12.15 -26.93
C ILE A 151 -5.40 13.07 -27.67
N LEU A 152 -4.93 14.22 -28.18
CA LEU A 152 -5.84 15.23 -28.78
C LEU A 152 -6.12 14.97 -30.27
N SER A 153 -5.26 14.20 -30.94
CA SER A 153 -5.36 13.87 -32.38
C SER A 153 -4.49 12.63 -32.70
N PRO A 154 -4.70 11.93 -33.83
CA PRO A 154 -3.91 10.76 -34.20
C PRO A 154 -2.39 11.01 -34.16
N LEU A 155 -1.63 10.17 -33.45
CA LEU A 155 -0.17 10.30 -33.33
C LEU A 155 0.62 9.47 -34.34
N SER A 156 -0.08 8.63 -35.12
CA SER A 156 0.45 7.82 -36.21
C SER A 156 -0.63 7.63 -37.28
N ASP A 157 -0.21 7.23 -38.48
CA ASP A 157 -1.14 6.74 -39.52
C ASP A 157 -1.62 5.31 -39.24
N ASP A 158 -0.90 4.55 -38.40
CA ASP A 158 -1.33 3.25 -37.88
C ASP A 158 -2.47 3.46 -36.87
N PRO A 159 -3.63 2.80 -37.06
CA PRO A 159 -4.72 2.87 -36.11
C PRO A 159 -4.48 2.08 -34.82
N MET A 160 -3.41 1.29 -34.71
CA MET A 160 -2.97 0.73 -33.44
C MET A 160 -2.00 1.72 -32.77
N LEU A 161 -2.51 2.51 -31.83
CA LEU A 161 -1.68 3.46 -31.08
C LEU A 161 -0.86 2.72 -30.02
N HIS A 162 0.46 2.87 -30.08
CA HIS A 162 1.39 2.40 -29.06
C HIS A 162 1.91 3.55 -28.17
N ILE A 163 1.91 3.34 -26.86
CA ILE A 163 2.59 4.19 -25.87
C ILE A 163 3.66 3.34 -25.19
N ASP A 164 4.92 3.71 -25.36
CA ASP A 164 6.05 2.96 -24.82
C ASP A 164 6.67 3.66 -23.62
N LEU A 165 6.67 2.95 -22.50
CA LEU A 165 7.13 3.40 -21.20
C LEU A 165 8.36 2.59 -20.81
N ALA A 166 9.55 3.15 -21.00
CA ALA A 166 10.80 2.54 -20.57
C ALA A 166 10.78 2.34 -19.05
N VAL A 167 11.04 1.11 -18.61
CA VAL A 167 11.14 0.77 -17.19
C VAL A 167 12.53 1.14 -16.70
N THR A 168 12.57 1.81 -15.55
CA THR A 168 13.80 2.25 -14.88
C THR A 168 13.78 1.83 -13.40
N GLY A 169 14.95 1.91 -12.75
CA GLY A 169 15.12 1.48 -11.36
C GLY A 169 15.53 0.02 -11.20
N SER A 170 15.29 -0.53 -10.02
CA SER A 170 15.71 -1.88 -9.63
C SER A 170 14.68 -2.98 -9.92
N LEU A 171 13.40 -2.63 -10.05
CA LEU A 171 12.34 -3.62 -10.31
C LEU A 171 12.29 -4.06 -11.78
N ARG A 172 11.85 -5.30 -12.01
CA ARG A 172 11.71 -5.88 -13.35
C ARG A 172 10.25 -6.10 -13.71
N PRO A 173 9.81 -5.75 -14.93
CA PRO A 173 8.46 -6.04 -15.39
C PRO A 173 8.26 -7.53 -15.69
N ALA A 174 7.10 -8.06 -15.33
CA ALA A 174 6.63 -9.39 -15.68
C ALA A 174 5.12 -9.34 -15.94
N MET A 175 4.63 -10.00 -16.98
CA MET A 175 3.18 -10.07 -17.22
C MET A 175 2.49 -10.92 -16.14
N SER A 176 1.28 -10.51 -15.73
CA SER A 176 0.39 -11.38 -14.97
C SER A 176 -0.06 -12.58 -15.81
N GLU A 177 -0.45 -13.68 -15.15
CA GLU A 177 -0.86 -14.92 -15.84
C GLU A 177 -2.05 -14.74 -16.78
N ASP A 178 -2.96 -13.83 -16.44
CA ASP A 178 -4.14 -13.47 -17.25
C ASP A 178 -3.83 -12.42 -18.33
N GLY A 179 -2.62 -11.86 -18.36
CA GLY A 179 -2.20 -10.81 -19.28
C GLY A 179 -2.84 -9.43 -19.02
N SER A 180 -3.58 -9.25 -17.92
CA SER A 180 -4.30 -8.01 -17.61
C SER A 180 -3.44 -6.95 -16.90
N ALA A 181 -2.26 -7.32 -16.43
CA ALA A 181 -1.37 -6.46 -15.66
C ALA A 181 0.11 -6.71 -15.94
N VAL A 182 0.92 -5.70 -15.67
CA VAL A 182 2.38 -5.83 -15.51
C VAL A 182 2.71 -5.77 -14.02
N HIS A 183 3.30 -6.84 -13.50
CA HIS A 183 3.88 -6.93 -12.18
C HIS A 183 5.31 -6.39 -12.22
N PHE A 184 5.68 -5.58 -11.24
CA PHE A 184 7.06 -5.15 -11.03
C PHE A 184 7.65 -5.91 -9.86
N VAL A 185 8.60 -6.78 -10.18
CA VAL A 185 9.16 -7.76 -9.25
C VAL A 185 10.59 -7.41 -8.85
N LEU A 186 10.99 -7.81 -7.65
CA LEU A 186 12.39 -7.76 -7.24
C LEU A 186 13.23 -8.75 -8.08
N PRO A 187 14.54 -8.51 -8.25
CA PRO A 187 15.43 -9.45 -8.93
C PRO A 187 15.42 -10.86 -8.34
N GLN A 188 15.24 -10.98 -7.02
CA GLN A 188 15.11 -12.25 -6.29
C GLN A 188 13.69 -12.86 -6.32
N GLY A 189 12.73 -12.21 -6.99
CA GLY A 189 11.31 -12.59 -6.99
C GLY A 189 10.48 -11.83 -5.94
N GLY A 190 9.16 -11.94 -6.07
CA GLY A 190 8.18 -11.18 -5.27
C GLY A 190 7.73 -9.91 -5.97
N THR A 191 6.42 -9.76 -6.14
CA THR A 191 5.80 -8.57 -6.73
C THR A 191 5.75 -7.45 -5.71
N ILE A 192 6.08 -6.23 -6.15
CA ILE A 192 6.06 -5.02 -5.32
C ILE A 192 4.97 -4.07 -5.81
N LEU A 193 4.90 -3.84 -7.11
CA LEU A 193 3.89 -3.00 -7.73
C LEU A 193 3.15 -3.78 -8.81
N ARG A 194 1.87 -3.42 -9.02
CA ARG A 194 1.04 -3.87 -10.12
C ARG A 194 0.61 -2.67 -10.94
N TYR A 195 0.85 -2.72 -12.23
CA TYR A 195 0.34 -1.78 -13.22
C TYR A 195 -0.79 -2.47 -13.98
N SER A 196 -2.02 -2.01 -13.76
CA SER A 196 -3.24 -2.72 -14.13
C SER A 196 -4.37 -1.76 -14.43
N ASP A 197 -5.61 -2.27 -14.46
CA ASP A 197 -6.84 -1.50 -14.63
C ASP A 197 -6.83 -0.61 -15.89
N LEU A 198 -6.04 -0.99 -16.91
CA LEU A 198 -5.96 -0.25 -18.16
C LEU A 198 -7.35 -0.19 -18.81
N VAL A 199 -7.85 1.03 -18.92
CA VAL A 199 -9.01 1.36 -19.73
C VAL A 199 -8.63 2.41 -20.77
N ALA A 200 -9.30 2.38 -21.91
CA ALA A 200 -9.20 3.44 -22.91
C ALA A 200 -10.59 3.79 -23.41
N PHE A 201 -10.87 5.08 -23.54
CA PHE A 201 -12.15 5.56 -24.06
C PHE A 201 -11.97 6.82 -24.90
N ASP A 202 -12.87 7.01 -25.86
CA ASP A 202 -12.84 8.13 -26.79
C ASP A 202 -13.69 9.32 -26.29
N ALA A 203 -13.77 10.39 -27.06
CA ALA A 203 -14.50 11.62 -26.70
C ALA A 203 -16.02 11.43 -26.57
N SER A 204 -16.57 10.37 -27.14
CA SER A 204 -17.97 10.00 -26.99
C SER A 204 -18.24 9.14 -25.75
N GLY A 205 -17.18 8.68 -25.08
CA GLY A 205 -17.24 7.72 -23.97
C GLY A 205 -17.29 6.26 -24.43
N GLU A 206 -17.01 5.98 -25.71
CA GLU A 206 -16.93 4.61 -26.21
C GLU A 206 -15.61 3.97 -25.74
N MET A 207 -15.71 2.77 -25.16
CA MET A 207 -14.55 1.99 -24.72
C MET A 207 -13.80 1.46 -25.94
N LEU A 208 -12.49 1.71 -25.98
CA LEU A 208 -11.60 1.21 -27.00
C LEU A 208 -10.92 -0.08 -26.53
N SER A 209 -10.64 -0.98 -27.47
CA SER A 209 -9.87 -2.19 -27.16
C SER A 209 -8.44 -1.78 -26.80
N ALA A 210 -8.03 -2.08 -25.58
CA ALA A 210 -6.71 -1.75 -25.06
C ALA A 210 -6.04 -2.98 -24.44
N SER A 211 -4.71 -3.05 -24.55
CA SER A 211 -3.90 -4.09 -23.93
C SER A 211 -2.56 -3.53 -23.49
N MET A 212 -1.89 -4.27 -22.60
CA MET A 212 -0.52 -3.99 -22.20
C MET A 212 0.38 -5.18 -22.46
N SER A 213 1.64 -4.90 -22.77
CA SER A 213 2.68 -5.92 -22.92
C SER A 213 4.03 -5.41 -22.42
N VAL A 214 4.94 -6.34 -22.16
CA VAL A 214 6.35 -6.03 -21.89
C VAL A 214 7.13 -6.26 -23.18
N VAL A 215 7.88 -5.26 -23.62
CA VAL A 215 8.73 -5.33 -24.82
C VAL A 215 10.19 -5.07 -24.45
N GLU A 216 11.11 -5.66 -25.20
CA GLU A 216 12.55 -5.36 -25.10
C GLU A 216 12.92 -4.28 -26.12
N LEU A 217 13.73 -3.32 -25.69
CA LEU A 217 14.32 -2.26 -26.50
C LEU A 217 15.76 -2.64 -26.94
N ASP A 218 16.33 -1.88 -27.86
CA ASP A 218 17.62 -2.17 -28.53
C ASP A 218 18.83 -2.34 -27.58
N ASP A 219 18.73 -1.89 -26.32
CA ASP A 219 19.77 -1.99 -25.27
C ASP A 219 19.45 -3.01 -24.15
N ALA A 220 18.55 -3.98 -24.41
CA ALA A 220 18.00 -4.90 -23.40
C ALA A 220 17.27 -4.21 -22.22
N GLN A 221 16.97 -2.91 -22.38
CA GLN A 221 16.03 -2.22 -21.51
C GLN A 221 14.62 -2.72 -21.82
N GLN A 222 13.82 -2.93 -20.79
CA GLN A 222 12.42 -3.35 -20.95
C GLN A 222 11.50 -2.14 -20.91
N ALA A 223 10.43 -2.17 -21.67
CA ALA A 223 9.37 -1.17 -21.65
C ALA A 223 8.01 -1.83 -21.43
N VAL A 224 7.09 -1.10 -20.80
CA VAL A 224 5.67 -1.40 -20.85
C VAL A 224 5.09 -0.71 -22.08
N ARG A 225 4.48 -1.48 -22.98
CA ARG A 225 3.76 -0.98 -24.14
C ARG A 225 2.27 -1.04 -23.87
N LEU A 226 1.61 0.11 -23.90
CA LEU A 226 0.15 0.19 -24.00
C LEU A 226 -0.23 0.21 -25.47
N SER A 227 -1.18 -0.62 -25.87
CA SER A 227 -1.70 -0.68 -27.24
C SER A 227 -3.19 -0.41 -27.24
N VAL A 228 -3.64 0.53 -28.07
CA VAL A 228 -5.05 0.92 -28.16
C VAL A 228 -5.48 0.93 -29.61
N ASP A 229 -6.57 0.20 -29.92
CA ASP A 229 -7.20 0.24 -31.23
C ASP A 229 -7.98 1.54 -31.39
N THR A 230 -7.56 2.37 -32.34
CA THR A 230 -8.15 3.67 -32.64
C THR A 230 -8.86 3.70 -34.01
N VAL A 231 -9.15 2.54 -34.63
CA VAL A 231 -9.94 2.48 -35.87
C VAL A 231 -11.32 3.08 -35.61
N ALA A 232 -11.51 4.36 -35.96
CA ALA A 232 -12.72 5.17 -35.79
C ALA A 232 -12.94 5.84 -34.42
N ALA A 233 -11.93 5.91 -33.55
CA ALA A 233 -12.05 6.63 -32.29
C ALA A 233 -12.27 8.15 -32.50
N ALA A 234 -13.19 8.74 -31.73
CA ALA A 234 -13.36 10.19 -31.65
C ALA A 234 -12.34 10.80 -30.67
N TYR A 235 -11.54 11.76 -31.13
CA TYR A 235 -10.57 12.44 -30.26
C TYR A 235 -11.22 13.55 -29.43
N PRO A 236 -10.76 13.80 -28.18
CA PRO A 236 -9.61 13.17 -27.54
C PRO A 236 -9.86 11.73 -27.04
N ILE A 237 -8.81 10.92 -27.04
CA ILE A 237 -8.78 9.59 -26.42
C ILE A 237 -8.12 9.70 -25.05
N THR A 238 -8.69 9.05 -24.04
CA THR A 238 -8.08 8.86 -22.72
C THR A 238 -7.62 7.41 -22.57
N ILE A 239 -6.39 7.21 -22.11
CA ILE A 239 -5.80 5.90 -21.78
C ILE A 239 -5.40 5.98 -20.31
N ASP A 240 -5.86 5.07 -19.48
CA ASP A 240 -5.86 5.25 -18.03
C ASP A 240 -5.56 3.94 -17.28
N PRO A 241 -4.27 3.58 -17.13
CA PRO A 241 -3.81 2.54 -16.23
C PRO A 241 -3.53 3.03 -14.80
N LEU A 242 -3.57 2.08 -13.85
CA LEU A 242 -3.32 2.32 -12.43
C LEU A 242 -2.09 1.56 -11.94
N THR A 243 -1.16 2.27 -11.30
CA THR A 243 -0.12 1.65 -10.47
C THR A 243 -0.60 1.55 -9.03
N SER A 244 -0.61 0.34 -8.48
CA SER A 244 -0.84 0.10 -7.06
C SER A 244 0.29 -0.75 -6.47
N SER A 245 0.51 -0.62 -5.17
CA SER A 245 1.30 -1.59 -4.45
C SER A 245 0.60 -2.95 -4.49
N ASP A 246 1.37 -4.02 -4.59
CA ASP A 246 0.82 -5.38 -4.43
C ASP A 246 0.40 -5.65 -2.97
N ALA A 247 0.58 -4.66 -2.08
CA ALA A 247 0.11 -4.64 -0.71
C ALA A 247 -1.41 -4.41 -0.61
N GLN A 248 -2.20 -5.29 -1.23
CA GLN A 248 -3.39 -5.77 -0.53
C GLN A 248 -2.91 -6.87 0.41
N TRP A 249 -3.13 -6.74 1.72
CA TRP A 249 -2.89 -7.84 2.65
C TRP A 249 -3.71 -9.05 2.19
N ARG A 250 -3.04 -10.02 1.59
CA ARG A 250 -3.61 -11.24 1.00
C ARG A 250 -2.74 -12.39 1.50
N PRO A 251 -2.79 -12.68 2.80
CA PRO A 251 -2.00 -13.76 3.36
C PRO A 251 -2.39 -15.09 2.72
N PHE A 252 -1.39 -15.86 2.32
CA PHE A 252 -1.56 -17.22 1.84
C PHE A 252 -0.90 -18.18 2.83
N ILE A 253 -1.60 -19.24 3.19
CA ILE A 253 -0.97 -20.43 3.77
C ILE A 253 -0.96 -21.52 2.69
N ASN A 254 0.17 -22.19 2.48
CA ASN A 254 0.36 -23.18 1.42
C ASN A 254 -0.26 -24.54 1.78
N GLN A 255 -1.49 -24.54 2.28
CA GLN A 255 -2.24 -25.72 2.72
C GLN A 255 -3.75 -25.47 2.66
N ASP A 256 -4.51 -26.48 2.25
CA ASP A 256 -5.97 -26.49 2.36
C ASP A 256 -6.36 -26.66 3.83
N GLY A 257 -7.05 -25.67 4.42
CA GLY A 257 -7.41 -25.73 5.85
C GLY A 257 -8.51 -24.76 6.29
N ASN A 258 -9.32 -24.26 5.34
CA ASN A 258 -10.26 -23.15 5.54
C ASN A 258 -9.62 -21.92 6.18
N PHE A 259 -8.43 -21.54 5.73
CA PHE A 259 -7.83 -20.29 6.16
C PHE A 259 -8.76 -19.10 5.87
N GLY A 260 -9.00 -18.27 6.88
CA GLY A 260 -10.00 -17.20 6.81
C GLY A 260 -11.41 -17.62 7.27
N PHE A 261 -11.57 -18.82 7.85
CA PHE A 261 -12.86 -19.27 8.40
C PHE A 261 -13.38 -18.33 9.50
N SER A 262 -12.48 -17.84 10.35
CA SER A 262 -12.76 -16.83 11.35
C SER A 262 -11.67 -15.75 11.32
N VAL A 263 -12.04 -14.47 11.42
CA VAL A 263 -11.11 -13.34 11.39
C VAL A 263 -11.56 -12.31 12.42
N ARG A 264 -10.61 -11.76 13.18
CA ARG A 264 -10.85 -10.70 14.16
C ARG A 264 -9.68 -9.73 14.28
N ASP A 265 -10.01 -8.53 14.74
CA ASP A 265 -9.05 -7.64 15.40
C ASP A 265 -8.46 -8.34 16.63
N ALA A 266 -7.14 -8.38 16.73
CA ALA A 266 -6.42 -9.00 17.84
C ALA A 266 -6.01 -7.98 18.92
N GLY A 267 -6.07 -6.68 18.61
CA GLY A 267 -5.46 -5.64 19.44
C GLY A 267 -3.94 -5.62 19.26
N ASP A 268 -3.21 -4.90 20.11
CA ASP A 268 -1.75 -4.85 20.08
C ASP A 268 -1.16 -5.93 20.99
N VAL A 269 -0.95 -7.13 20.43
CA VAL A 269 -0.56 -8.31 21.22
C VAL A 269 0.94 -8.36 21.51
N ASN A 270 1.72 -7.55 20.78
CA ASN A 270 3.18 -7.54 20.82
C ASN A 270 3.76 -6.26 21.43
N GLY A 271 2.90 -5.25 21.67
CA GLY A 271 3.17 -3.96 22.30
C GLY A 271 3.96 -3.00 21.42
N ASP A 272 3.81 -3.08 20.09
CA ASP A 272 4.52 -2.21 19.14
C ASP A 272 3.75 -0.93 18.78
N GLY A 273 2.52 -0.78 19.31
CA GLY A 273 1.64 0.36 19.12
C GLY A 273 0.74 0.26 17.90
N PHE A 274 0.67 -0.90 17.24
CA PHE A 274 -0.21 -1.15 16.10
C PHE A 274 -1.11 -2.36 16.34
N ASP A 275 -2.41 -2.22 16.05
CA ASP A 275 -3.34 -3.34 16.16
C ASP A 275 -3.01 -4.47 15.16
N ASP A 276 -3.10 -5.70 15.64
CA ASP A 276 -2.84 -6.94 14.92
C ASP A 276 -4.13 -7.61 14.42
N VAL A 277 -3.99 -8.61 13.55
CA VAL A 277 -5.11 -9.42 13.05
C VAL A 277 -4.87 -10.91 13.28
N ILE A 278 -5.88 -11.59 13.83
CA ILE A 278 -5.88 -13.04 13.97
C ILE A 278 -6.83 -13.70 12.97
N VAL A 279 -6.37 -14.79 12.36
CA VAL A 279 -7.09 -15.58 11.35
C VAL A 279 -7.10 -17.05 11.77
N GLY A 280 -8.30 -17.63 11.86
CA GLY A 280 -8.51 -19.05 12.11
C GLY A 280 -8.56 -19.88 10.81
N ALA A 281 -8.04 -21.11 10.91
CA ALA A 281 -8.08 -22.15 9.89
C ALA A 281 -8.49 -23.47 10.53
N ASN A 282 -9.80 -23.69 10.68
CA ASN A 282 -10.33 -24.77 11.52
C ASN A 282 -10.10 -26.18 10.97
N TRP A 283 -9.71 -26.34 9.71
CA TRP A 283 -9.35 -27.63 9.09
C TRP A 283 -7.88 -27.71 8.69
N PHE A 284 -7.04 -26.87 9.28
CA PHE A 284 -5.60 -26.94 9.03
C PHE A 284 -5.00 -28.27 9.51
N ASP A 285 -4.10 -28.83 8.69
CA ASP A 285 -3.40 -30.11 8.91
C ASP A 285 -1.89 -29.88 9.15
N GLY A 286 -1.51 -29.66 10.41
CA GLY A 286 -0.11 -29.43 10.86
C GLY A 286 0.66 -30.70 11.22
N GLY A 287 0.11 -31.87 10.93
CA GLY A 287 0.61 -33.17 11.36
C GLY A 287 -0.51 -34.09 11.86
N GLN A 288 -1.63 -33.51 12.27
CA GLN A 288 -2.85 -34.20 12.68
C GLN A 288 -4.05 -33.75 11.83
N ASN A 289 -4.93 -34.67 11.48
CA ASN A 289 -6.09 -34.40 10.64
C ASN A 289 -7.09 -33.44 11.33
N ASN A 290 -7.44 -32.33 10.67
CA ASN A 290 -8.30 -31.25 11.13
C ASN A 290 -7.99 -30.79 12.56
N GLU A 291 -6.71 -30.69 12.90
CA GLU A 291 -6.30 -30.18 14.22
C GLU A 291 -6.59 -28.68 14.38
N GLY A 292 -6.59 -27.98 13.25
CA GLY A 292 -6.87 -26.57 13.17
C GLY A 292 -5.71 -25.70 13.67
N ALA A 293 -5.68 -24.47 13.16
CA ALA A 293 -4.66 -23.49 13.51
C ALA A 293 -5.24 -22.08 13.61
N ALA A 294 -4.49 -21.20 14.26
CA ALA A 294 -4.70 -19.77 14.20
C ALA A 294 -3.37 -19.07 13.86
N PHE A 295 -3.47 -18.01 13.06
CA PHE A 295 -2.36 -17.24 12.54
C PHE A 295 -2.55 -15.78 12.93
N LEU A 296 -1.49 -15.17 13.47
CA LEU A 296 -1.49 -13.79 13.91
C LEU A 296 -0.55 -12.98 13.02
N TYR A 297 -1.09 -11.93 12.43
CA TYR A 297 -0.41 -11.04 11.52
C TYR A 297 -0.21 -9.71 12.22
N TYR A 298 1.05 -9.36 12.46
CA TYR A 298 1.35 -8.13 13.17
C TYR A 298 1.04 -6.91 12.32
N GLY A 299 0.42 -5.92 12.96
CA GLY A 299 0.29 -4.57 12.46
C GLY A 299 1.65 -3.89 12.37
N SER A 300 1.70 -2.78 11.63
CA SER A 300 2.85 -1.90 11.61
C SER A 300 2.46 -0.57 10.99
N ALA A 301 3.38 0.41 11.03
CA ALA A 301 3.27 1.64 10.26
C ALA A 301 3.04 1.40 8.75
N ASN A 302 3.49 0.23 8.25
CA ASN A 302 3.36 -0.20 6.87
C ASN A 302 2.08 -1.03 6.60
N GLY A 303 1.21 -1.22 7.59
CA GLY A 303 0.06 -2.12 7.55
C GLY A 303 0.40 -3.54 8.02
N LEU A 304 -0.49 -4.49 7.75
CA LEU A 304 -0.33 -5.88 8.18
C LEU A 304 0.76 -6.59 7.37
N SER A 305 1.59 -7.36 8.06
CA SER A 305 2.56 -8.26 7.43
C SER A 305 1.88 -9.31 6.52
N GLN A 306 2.49 -9.65 5.38
CA GLN A 306 2.01 -10.75 4.51
C GLN A 306 2.32 -12.14 5.11
N VAL A 307 3.27 -12.20 6.03
CA VAL A 307 3.67 -13.42 6.74
C VAL A 307 3.17 -13.32 8.18
N PHE A 308 2.59 -14.41 8.70
CA PHE A 308 2.17 -14.44 10.10
C PHE A 308 3.40 -14.26 11.00
N GLY A 309 3.28 -13.42 12.02
CA GLY A 309 4.29 -13.26 13.05
C GLY A 309 4.22 -14.37 14.10
N TRP A 310 3.05 -15.00 14.24
CA TRP A 310 2.82 -16.10 15.18
C TRP A 310 1.77 -17.08 14.67
N LYS A 311 1.89 -18.34 15.11
CA LYS A 311 0.96 -19.43 14.80
C LYS A 311 0.81 -20.35 16.01
N ALA A 312 -0.42 -20.80 16.26
CA ALA A 312 -0.71 -21.93 17.15
C ALA A 312 -1.43 -23.05 16.41
N GLU A 313 -1.14 -24.28 16.83
CA GLU A 313 -1.80 -25.54 16.42
C GLU A 313 -2.22 -26.32 17.67
N SER A 314 -3.31 -27.08 17.59
CA SER A 314 -3.79 -27.85 18.75
C SER A 314 -3.00 -29.13 18.99
N ASN A 315 -2.34 -29.69 17.96
CA ASN A 315 -1.69 -31.00 17.99
C ASN A 315 -2.63 -32.17 18.35
N ILE A 316 -3.94 -31.96 18.19
CA ILE A 316 -4.99 -32.94 18.51
C ILE A 316 -5.87 -33.11 17.27
N ALA A 317 -5.94 -34.34 16.76
CA ALA A 317 -6.78 -34.66 15.62
C ALA A 317 -8.24 -34.29 15.88
N LEU A 318 -8.88 -33.67 14.90
CA LEU A 318 -10.27 -33.23 14.91
C LEU A 318 -10.61 -32.17 15.97
N ALA A 319 -9.62 -31.47 16.53
CA ALA A 319 -9.88 -30.43 17.53
C ALA A 319 -10.52 -29.16 16.94
N GLU A 320 -10.33 -28.93 15.64
CA GLU A 320 -10.85 -27.78 14.89
C GLU A 320 -10.48 -26.42 15.51
N MET A 321 -9.24 -26.29 16.01
CA MET A 321 -8.79 -25.01 16.58
C MET A 321 -8.80 -23.90 15.52
N GLY A 322 -9.23 -22.70 15.91
CA GLY A 322 -9.45 -21.59 14.97
C GLY A 322 -10.86 -21.58 14.38
N TYR A 323 -11.78 -22.42 14.89
CA TYR A 323 -13.21 -22.31 14.60
C TYR A 323 -13.77 -20.94 14.99
N ALA A 324 -13.29 -20.38 16.11
CA ALA A 324 -13.53 -19.02 16.52
C ALA A 324 -12.23 -18.40 17.04
N VAL A 325 -11.97 -17.15 16.67
CA VAL A 325 -10.85 -16.34 17.15
C VAL A 325 -11.36 -14.99 17.63
N SER A 326 -10.75 -14.43 18.67
CA SER A 326 -11.03 -13.08 19.16
C SER A 326 -9.86 -12.57 19.98
N THR A 327 -9.72 -11.25 20.08
CA THR A 327 -9.05 -10.63 21.23
C THR A 327 -9.86 -10.90 22.52
N ALA A 328 -9.15 -11.07 23.63
CA ALA A 328 -9.70 -11.06 24.98
C ALA A 328 -9.51 -9.69 25.65
N GLY A 329 -8.83 -8.75 24.98
CA GLY A 329 -8.22 -7.58 25.59
C GLY A 329 -7.05 -7.97 26.50
N ASP A 330 -6.46 -6.99 27.17
CA ASP A 330 -5.51 -7.22 28.26
C ASP A 330 -6.25 -7.76 29.51
N ILE A 331 -6.25 -9.09 29.70
CA ILE A 331 -6.97 -9.75 30.82
C ILE A 331 -6.11 -9.93 32.07
N ASN A 332 -4.81 -9.62 31.99
CA ASN A 332 -3.87 -9.78 33.10
C ASN A 332 -3.22 -8.45 33.55
N ASP A 333 -3.61 -7.32 32.94
CA ASP A 333 -3.16 -5.95 33.21
C ASP A 333 -1.64 -5.78 32.98
N ASP A 334 -1.12 -6.37 31.89
CA ASP A 334 0.30 -6.29 31.50
C ASP A 334 0.61 -5.38 30.31
N PHE A 335 -0.40 -4.68 29.79
CA PHE A 335 -0.40 -3.76 28.64
C PHE A 335 -0.27 -4.42 27.27
N TYR A 336 -0.44 -5.74 27.16
CA TYR A 336 -0.51 -6.44 25.89
C TYR A 336 -1.90 -7.03 25.72
N ASP A 337 -2.51 -6.89 24.54
CA ASP A 337 -3.79 -7.54 24.29
C ASP A 337 -3.63 -9.07 24.20
N ASP A 338 -4.56 -9.80 24.80
CA ASP A 338 -4.55 -11.26 24.84
C ASP A 338 -5.49 -11.88 23.81
N LEU A 339 -5.29 -13.17 23.54
CA LEU A 339 -6.07 -13.90 22.53
C LEU A 339 -6.87 -15.03 23.15
N ILE A 340 -8.06 -15.27 22.59
CA ILE A 340 -8.86 -16.45 22.87
C ILE A 340 -9.24 -17.18 21.58
N ILE A 341 -9.05 -18.50 21.58
CA ILE A 341 -9.21 -19.36 20.41
C ILE A 341 -10.08 -20.55 20.76
N GLY A 342 -11.16 -20.74 20.00
CA GLY A 342 -12.09 -21.86 20.15
C GLY A 342 -11.62 -23.10 19.38
N ALA A 343 -11.74 -24.26 20.01
CA ALA A 343 -11.49 -25.58 19.44
C ALA A 343 -12.62 -26.52 19.87
N PRO A 344 -13.75 -26.58 19.15
CA PRO A 344 -14.95 -27.30 19.57
C PRO A 344 -14.76 -28.82 19.65
N GLY A 345 -13.79 -29.38 18.93
CA GLY A 345 -13.46 -30.81 18.98
C GLY A 345 -12.37 -31.17 20.00
N TYR A 346 -11.80 -30.20 20.71
CA TYR A 346 -10.69 -30.41 21.63
C TYR A 346 -11.03 -31.45 22.69
N ASN A 347 -10.30 -32.59 22.70
CA ASN A 347 -10.52 -33.74 23.59
C ASN A 347 -11.99 -34.25 23.65
N GLY A 348 -12.79 -34.01 22.61
CA GLY A 348 -14.18 -34.46 22.52
C GLY A 348 -15.20 -33.68 23.36
N THR A 349 -14.77 -32.71 24.16
CA THR A 349 -15.63 -31.84 24.97
C THR A 349 -15.56 -30.38 24.54
N GLY A 350 -14.58 -30.04 23.70
CA GLY A 350 -14.31 -28.69 23.24
C GLY A 350 -13.52 -27.89 24.27
N ALA A 351 -12.81 -26.87 23.79
CA ALA A 351 -12.07 -25.95 24.65
C ALA A 351 -12.02 -24.54 24.11
N ALA A 352 -11.84 -23.58 25.02
CA ALA A 352 -11.32 -22.26 24.71
C ALA A 352 -9.87 -22.15 25.23
N LEU A 353 -8.96 -21.79 24.34
CA LEU A 353 -7.53 -21.65 24.61
C LEU A 353 -7.17 -20.17 24.70
N ILE A 354 -6.50 -19.77 25.78
CA ILE A 354 -6.07 -18.40 26.03
C ILE A 354 -4.56 -18.31 25.83
N PHE A 355 -4.12 -17.30 25.09
CA PHE A 355 -2.72 -16.99 24.84
C PHE A 355 -2.47 -15.55 25.26
N LEU A 356 -1.52 -15.35 26.17
CA LEU A 356 -1.18 -14.03 26.67
C LEU A 356 -0.23 -13.32 25.71
N GLY A 357 -0.54 -12.04 25.46
CA GLY A 357 0.31 -11.08 24.78
C GLY A 357 1.62 -10.89 25.54
N ARG A 358 2.68 -10.47 24.83
CA ARG A 358 4.02 -10.19 25.39
C ARG A 358 4.91 -9.53 24.33
N PRO A 359 6.07 -8.95 24.70
CA PRO A 359 7.04 -8.47 23.71
C PRO A 359 7.41 -9.54 22.68
N GLY A 360 7.19 -9.24 21.40
CA GLY A 360 7.44 -10.17 20.29
C GLY A 360 6.32 -11.20 20.03
N GLY A 361 5.22 -11.10 20.78
CA GLY A 361 3.97 -11.84 20.65
C GLY A 361 3.89 -13.15 21.43
N PRO A 362 2.75 -13.84 21.37
CA PRO A 362 2.39 -14.92 22.30
C PRO A 362 3.32 -16.14 22.24
N ALA A 363 3.24 -17.01 23.26
CA ALA A 363 3.92 -18.30 23.26
C ALA A 363 3.24 -19.27 22.30
N ALA A 364 3.96 -20.31 21.89
CA ALA A 364 3.39 -21.36 21.03
C ALA A 364 2.34 -22.24 21.73
N LEU A 365 2.35 -22.29 23.06
CA LEU A 365 1.40 -23.07 23.87
C LEU A 365 0.45 -22.12 24.61
N PRO A 366 -0.81 -22.55 24.84
CA PRO A 366 -1.78 -21.74 25.57
C PRO A 366 -1.35 -21.56 27.03
N ASP A 367 -1.53 -20.35 27.53
CA ASP A 367 -1.33 -20.02 28.95
C ASP A 367 -2.47 -20.59 29.81
N ARG A 368 -3.68 -20.75 29.23
CA ARG A 368 -4.81 -21.40 29.88
C ARG A 368 -5.70 -22.14 28.89
N VAL A 369 -6.23 -23.29 29.33
CA VAL A 369 -7.22 -24.07 28.58
C VAL A 369 -8.49 -24.23 29.43
N LEU A 370 -9.63 -23.85 28.88
CA LEU A 370 -10.95 -23.97 29.49
C LEU A 370 -11.72 -25.09 28.78
N ASN A 371 -11.82 -26.26 29.41
CA ASN A 371 -12.51 -27.41 28.84
C ASN A 371 -14.03 -27.32 29.00
N GLY A 372 -14.78 -27.82 28.03
CA GLY A 372 -16.25 -27.88 28.02
C GLY A 372 -16.84 -29.06 28.79
N GLU A 373 -16.19 -29.53 29.86
CA GLU A 373 -16.74 -30.61 30.69
C GLU A 373 -18.10 -30.17 31.30
N GLN A 374 -19.09 -31.07 31.27
CA GLN A 374 -20.36 -30.85 31.96
C GLN A 374 -20.19 -31.21 33.44
N ASP A 375 -20.37 -30.22 34.32
CA ASP A 375 -20.47 -30.43 35.78
C ASP A 375 -21.69 -31.26 36.19
#